data_AF-A0A9D1ZZJ5-F1
#
_entry.id   AF-A0A9D1ZZJ5-F1
#
_cell.length_a   1.000
_cell.length_b   1.000
_cell.length_c   1.000
_cell.angle_alpha   90.00
_cell.angle_beta   90.00
_cell.angle_gamma   90.00
#
_symmetry.space_group_name_H-M   'P 1'
#
loop_
_entity.id
_entity.type
_entity.pdbx_description
1 polymer ?
#
loop_
_entity_poly.entity_id
_entity_poly.type
_entity_poly.pdbx_seq_one_letter_code
_entity_poly.pdbx_strand_id
1 'polypeptide(L)'
;MGELSRIPNVGKATEKDLIAMGYTTVESLKGRTARQLYDEECALRGELIDRCQLYLYRAVEYFINTPEPDPQKLKWWYWKDEFVEPSPCGAVCAECGLFPQTCGGCRKIKGKVYWLQYTGDNVCKVYDCCVNGKGHKNCGACEKLPCERFTKDPTVSDEENVAHLESMVKRLKG
;
A
#
# COMPACT_ATOMS: atom_id res chain seq x y z
N MET A 1 -11.74 11.71 26.31
CA MET A 1 -11.02 11.63 25.03
C MET A 1 -9.62 12.12 25.32
N GLY A 2 -8.62 11.23 25.18
CA GLY A 2 -7.22 11.56 25.44
C GLY A 2 -6.56 12.18 24.21
N GLU A 3 -5.26 12.43 24.29
CA GLU A 3 -4.48 13.06 23.23
C GLU A 3 -4.51 12.27 21.91
N LEU A 4 -4.51 10.93 21.99
CA LEU A 4 -4.48 10.03 20.84
C LEU A 4 -5.74 10.13 19.97
N SER A 5 -6.87 10.58 20.54
CA SER A 5 -8.10 10.84 19.79
C SER A 5 -7.98 11.99 18.76
N ARG A 6 -6.87 12.74 18.76
CA ARG A 6 -6.53 13.71 17.70
C ARG A 6 -6.09 13.04 16.40
N ILE A 7 -5.65 11.78 16.45
CA ILE A 7 -5.22 11.03 15.28
C ILE A 7 -6.48 10.60 14.49
N PRO A 8 -6.55 10.88 13.17
CA PRO A 8 -7.69 10.50 12.35
C PRO A 8 -8.02 9.00 12.45
N ASN A 9 -9.30 8.69 12.63
CA ASN A 9 -9.85 7.33 12.76
C ASN A 9 -9.43 6.55 14.03
N VAL A 10 -8.69 7.15 14.96
CA VAL A 10 -8.43 6.55 16.28
C VAL A 10 -9.64 6.81 17.20
N GLY A 11 -10.48 5.80 17.35
CA GLY A 11 -11.63 5.81 18.26
C GLY A 11 -11.26 5.40 19.69
N LYS A 12 -12.24 5.47 20.61
CA LYS A 12 -12.06 5.12 22.03
C LYS A 12 -11.47 3.72 22.27
N ALA A 13 -11.83 2.75 21.43
CA ALA A 13 -11.32 1.38 21.53
C ALA A 13 -9.82 1.34 21.21
N THR A 14 -9.43 1.80 20.02
CA THR A 14 -8.03 1.89 19.59
C THR A 14 -7.18 2.73 20.56
N GLU A 15 -7.71 3.86 21.06
CA GLU A 15 -7.03 4.67 22.07
C GLU A 15 -6.75 3.86 23.35
N LYS A 16 -7.71 3.08 23.82
CA LYS A 16 -7.53 2.20 24.98
C LYS A 16 -6.48 1.11 24.72
N ASP A 17 -6.49 0.50 23.53
CA ASP A 17 -5.51 -0.52 23.15
C ASP A 17 -4.09 0.07 23.10
N LEU A 18 -3.91 1.25 22.49
CA LEU A 18 -2.63 1.96 22.45
C LEU A 18 -2.11 2.28 23.87
N ILE A 19 -2.98 2.74 24.77
CA ILE A 19 -2.63 3.00 26.17
C ILE A 19 -2.23 1.70 26.88
N ALA A 20 -2.94 0.60 26.63
CA ALA A 20 -2.63 -0.71 27.22
C ALA A 20 -1.28 -1.26 26.73
N MET A 21 -0.86 -0.91 25.51
CA MET A 21 0.49 -1.18 24.99
C MET A 21 1.56 -0.21 25.50
N GLY A 22 1.19 0.80 26.28
CA GLY A 22 2.11 1.79 26.87
C GLY A 22 2.24 3.10 26.10
N TYR A 23 1.50 3.30 25.02
CA TYR A 23 1.48 4.54 24.25
C TYR A 23 0.38 5.47 24.76
N THR A 24 0.77 6.57 25.39
CA THR A 24 -0.18 7.50 26.02
C THR A 24 -0.28 8.86 25.33
N THR A 25 0.64 9.17 24.41
CA THR A 25 0.73 10.46 23.69
C THR A 25 1.04 10.25 22.21
N VAL A 26 0.79 11.25 21.37
CA VAL A 26 1.16 11.19 19.93
C VAL A 26 2.68 11.06 19.78
N GLU A 27 3.43 11.73 20.65
CA GLU A 27 4.89 11.65 20.67
C GLU A 27 5.39 10.23 20.95
N SER A 28 4.74 9.50 21.87
CA SER A 28 5.13 8.12 22.20
C SER A 28 5.03 7.14 21.03
N LEU A 29 4.26 7.49 19.98
CA LEU A 29 4.10 6.69 18.78
C LEU A 29 5.15 7.00 17.71
N LYS A 30 5.89 8.11 17.80
CA LYS A 30 6.85 8.49 16.76
C LYS A 30 7.93 7.42 16.56
N GLY A 31 8.26 7.17 15.29
CA GLY A 31 9.22 6.14 14.90
C GLY A 31 8.73 4.70 15.03
N ARG A 32 7.51 4.46 15.55
CA ARG A 32 6.89 3.13 15.50
C ARG A 32 6.32 2.88 14.12
N THR A 33 6.59 1.69 13.61
CA THR A 33 5.97 1.22 12.37
C THR A 33 4.58 0.64 12.67
N ALA A 34 3.68 0.69 11.70
CA ALA A 34 2.36 0.10 11.83
C ALA A 34 2.42 -1.40 12.14
N ARG A 35 3.45 -2.07 11.61
CA ARG A 35 3.67 -3.50 11.85
C ARG A 35 4.04 -3.78 13.30
N GLN A 36 4.91 -2.97 13.90
CA GLN A 36 5.25 -3.08 15.32
C GLN A 36 4.01 -2.90 16.20
N LEU A 37 3.21 -1.85 15.97
CA LEU A 37 1.99 -1.61 16.74
C LEU A 37 1.00 -2.78 16.62
N TYR A 38 0.83 -3.32 15.42
CA TYR A 38 -0.06 -4.46 15.19
C TYR A 38 0.44 -5.74 15.88
N ASP A 39 1.73 -6.04 15.76
CA ASP A 39 2.32 -7.24 16.38
C ASP A 39 2.30 -7.13 17.91
N GLU A 40 2.53 -5.94 18.48
CA GLU A 40 2.40 -5.65 19.92
C GLU A 40 0.96 -5.83 20.41
N GLU A 41 -0.04 -5.36 19.65
CA GLU A 41 -1.45 -5.53 20.03
C GLU A 41 -1.88 -6.99 19.96
N CYS A 42 -1.45 -7.72 18.92
CA CYS A 42 -1.68 -9.17 18.82
C CYS A 42 -1.08 -9.90 20.03
N ALA A 43 0.16 -9.55 20.41
CA ALA A 43 0.82 -10.13 21.57
C ALA A 43 0.08 -9.82 22.88
N LEU A 44 -0.40 -8.59 23.05
CA LEU A 44 -1.18 -8.18 24.21
C LEU A 44 -2.51 -8.95 24.32
N ARG A 45 -3.17 -9.23 23.19
CA ARG A 45 -4.45 -9.96 23.14
C ARG A 45 -4.28 -11.48 23.15
N GLY A 46 -3.07 -11.98 22.87
CA GLY A 46 -2.79 -13.41 22.76
C GLY A 46 -3.36 -14.07 21.50
N GLU A 47 -3.75 -13.27 20.49
CA GLU A 47 -4.32 -13.76 19.23
C GLU A 47 -3.98 -12.82 18.06
N LEU A 48 -4.13 -13.33 16.84
CA LEU A 48 -4.05 -12.49 15.65
C LEU A 48 -5.38 -11.73 15.49
N ILE A 49 -5.32 -10.41 15.62
CA ILE A 49 -6.47 -9.54 15.39
C ILE A 49 -6.79 -9.35 13.90
N ASP A 50 -7.93 -8.72 13.60
CA ASP A 50 -8.30 -8.44 12.21
C ASP A 50 -7.34 -7.42 11.56
N ARG A 51 -7.04 -7.65 10.27
CA ARG A 51 -6.11 -6.81 9.50
C ARG A 51 -6.57 -5.36 9.35
N CYS A 52 -7.85 -5.03 9.54
CA CYS A 52 -8.33 -3.66 9.55
C CYS A 52 -7.58 -2.79 10.56
N GLN A 53 -7.13 -3.38 11.67
CA GLN A 53 -6.34 -2.68 12.68
C GLN A 53 -4.94 -2.35 12.17
N LEU A 54 -4.30 -3.25 11.41
CA LEU A 54 -3.03 -2.94 10.74
C LEU A 54 -3.19 -1.77 9.76
N TYR A 55 -4.30 -1.71 9.03
CA TYR A 55 -4.56 -0.62 8.08
C TYR A 55 -4.78 0.71 8.81
N LEU A 56 -5.45 0.68 9.97
CA LEU A 56 -5.53 1.84 10.85
C LEU A 56 -4.14 2.26 11.32
N TYR A 57 -3.31 1.34 11.79
CA TYR A 57 -1.95 1.66 12.23
C TYR A 57 -1.04 2.19 11.11
N ARG A 58 -1.23 1.77 9.86
CA ARG A 58 -0.56 2.39 8.70
C ARG A 58 -0.98 3.85 8.50
N ALA A 59 -2.26 4.16 8.72
CA ALA A 59 -2.73 5.55 8.70
C ALA A 59 -2.18 6.37 9.87
N VAL A 60 -2.07 5.76 11.06
CA VAL A 60 -1.43 6.37 12.24
C VAL A 60 0.04 6.68 11.95
N GLU A 61 0.81 5.68 11.50
CA GLU A 61 2.22 5.81 11.12
C GLU A 61 2.43 6.92 10.07
N TYR A 62 1.57 6.98 9.05
CA TYR A 62 1.63 8.06 8.07
C TYR A 62 1.38 9.44 8.70
N PHE A 63 0.31 9.57 9.51
CA PHE A 63 -0.09 10.83 10.12
C PHE A 63 0.99 11.39 11.06
N ILE A 64 1.55 10.55 11.94
CA ILE A 64 2.53 11.01 12.94
C ILE A 64 3.87 11.43 12.33
N ASN A 65 4.21 10.89 11.16
CA ASN A 65 5.50 11.12 10.49
C ASN A 65 5.39 12.12 9.33
N THR A 66 4.22 12.70 9.07
CA THR A 66 3.99 13.64 7.96
C THR A 66 3.54 15.00 8.48
N PRO A 67 4.40 16.04 8.45
CA PRO A 67 4.07 17.37 8.99
C PRO A 67 2.82 18.05 8.38
N GLU A 68 2.44 17.67 7.15
CA GLU A 68 1.23 18.15 6.48
C GLU A 68 0.61 16.99 5.66
N PRO A 69 -0.18 16.11 6.30
CA PRO A 69 -0.63 14.89 5.66
C PRO A 69 -1.73 15.17 4.63
N ASP A 70 -1.68 14.48 3.49
CA ASP A 70 -2.74 14.48 2.50
C ASP A 70 -4.03 13.93 3.14
N PRO A 71 -5.13 14.73 3.20
CA PRO A 71 -6.40 14.30 3.80
C PRO A 71 -6.95 13.00 3.21
N GLN A 72 -6.63 12.69 1.96
CA GLN A 72 -7.06 11.45 1.32
C GLN A 72 -6.34 10.23 1.90
N LYS A 73 -5.07 10.37 2.28
CA LYS A 73 -4.25 9.33 2.91
C LYS A 73 -4.54 9.16 4.41
N LEU A 74 -5.33 10.05 5.02
CA LEU A 74 -5.76 9.88 6.41
C LEU A 74 -6.84 8.81 6.59
N LYS A 75 -7.47 8.36 5.50
CA LYS A 75 -8.51 7.32 5.55
C LYS A 75 -7.85 5.95 5.72
N TRP A 76 -8.17 5.22 6.79
CA TRP A 76 -7.54 3.91 7.09
C TRP A 76 -7.60 2.92 5.90
N TRP A 77 -8.70 2.93 5.13
CA TRP A 77 -8.88 2.03 4.00
C TRP A 77 -7.94 2.32 2.82
N TYR A 78 -7.30 3.49 2.80
CA TYR A 78 -6.25 3.82 1.83
C TYR A 78 -5.06 2.87 1.95
N TRP A 79 -4.83 2.34 3.16
CA TRP A 79 -3.65 1.55 3.53
C TRP A 79 -3.88 0.03 3.53
N LYS A 80 -4.95 -0.43 2.90
CA LYS A 80 -5.20 -1.86 2.70
C LYS A 80 -4.08 -2.50 1.89
N ASP A 81 -3.82 -3.78 2.13
CA ASP A 81 -2.76 -4.53 1.45
C ASP A 81 -2.84 -4.44 -0.07
N GLU A 82 -4.04 -4.46 -0.64
CA GLU A 82 -4.21 -4.38 -2.09
C GLU A 82 -3.64 -3.09 -2.73
N PHE A 83 -3.38 -2.06 -1.93
CA PHE A 83 -2.88 -0.77 -2.38
C PHE A 83 -1.44 -0.48 -1.93
N VAL A 84 -1.01 -1.02 -0.79
CA VAL A 84 0.35 -0.81 -0.26
C VAL A 84 1.32 -1.93 -0.62
N GLU A 85 0.81 -3.15 -0.87
CA GLU A 85 1.64 -4.24 -1.36
C GLU A 85 1.89 -4.06 -2.86
N PRO A 86 3.03 -4.54 -3.38
CA PRO A 86 3.32 -4.49 -4.80
C PRO A 86 2.19 -5.09 -5.64
N SER A 87 1.76 -4.30 -6.64
CA SER A 87 0.91 -4.75 -7.74
C SER A 87 1.62 -5.86 -8.53
N PRO A 88 0.95 -6.53 -9.48
CA PRO A 88 1.59 -7.56 -10.29
C PRO A 88 2.89 -7.12 -10.98
N CYS A 89 2.95 -5.86 -11.41
CA CYS A 89 4.13 -5.24 -12.01
C CYS A 89 5.12 -4.62 -11.02
N GLY A 90 4.88 -4.65 -9.70
CA GLY A 90 5.76 -4.03 -8.71
C GLY A 90 5.40 -2.59 -8.33
N ALA A 91 4.52 -1.93 -9.09
CA ALA A 91 3.99 -0.61 -8.72
C ALA A 91 3.15 -0.67 -7.43
N VAL A 92 3.18 0.38 -6.61
CA VAL A 92 2.41 0.48 -5.36
C VAL A 92 1.31 1.52 -5.57
N CYS A 93 0.04 1.12 -5.45
CA CYS A 93 -1.07 2.03 -5.74
C CYS A 93 -1.13 3.21 -4.76
N ALA A 94 -0.81 3.00 -3.49
CA ALA A 94 -0.75 4.06 -2.47
C ALA A 94 0.31 5.15 -2.73
N GLU A 95 1.25 4.89 -3.65
CA GLU A 95 2.26 5.84 -4.11
C GLU A 95 1.91 6.48 -5.47
N CYS A 96 0.86 6.01 -6.14
CA CYS A 96 0.46 6.48 -7.46
C CYS A 96 -0.41 7.73 -7.38
N GLY A 97 -0.03 8.80 -8.09
CA GLY A 97 -0.78 10.06 -8.12
C GLY A 97 -2.20 9.96 -8.69
N LEU A 98 -2.53 8.88 -9.39
CA LEU A 98 -3.88 8.64 -9.93
C LEU A 98 -4.78 7.88 -8.96
N PHE A 99 -4.21 7.24 -7.93
CA PHE A 99 -4.98 6.51 -6.93
C PHE A 99 -5.35 7.43 -5.75
N PRO A 100 -6.57 7.32 -5.19
CA PRO A 100 -7.69 6.47 -5.59
C PRO A 100 -8.71 7.16 -6.51
N GLN A 101 -8.51 8.44 -6.81
CA GLN A 101 -9.54 9.29 -7.44
C GLN A 101 -9.80 8.91 -8.90
N THR A 102 -8.73 8.84 -9.69
CA THR A 102 -8.79 8.51 -11.12
C THR A 102 -8.69 7.00 -11.34
N CYS A 103 -8.03 6.28 -10.44
CA CYS A 103 -7.76 4.85 -10.55
C CYS A 103 -8.07 4.16 -9.21
N GLY A 104 -8.90 3.11 -9.25
CA GLY A 104 -9.26 2.34 -8.05
C GLY A 104 -8.19 1.38 -7.52
N GLY A 105 -7.02 1.33 -8.15
CA GLY A 105 -5.95 0.37 -7.87
C GLY A 105 -6.09 -0.92 -8.69
N CYS A 106 -4.96 -1.50 -9.10
CA CYS A 106 -4.90 -2.53 -10.15
C CYS A 106 -5.77 -3.76 -9.84
N ARG A 107 -5.84 -4.18 -8.56
CA ARG A 107 -6.62 -5.34 -8.12
C ARG A 107 -8.12 -5.06 -8.19
N LYS A 108 -8.54 -3.89 -7.73
CA LYS A 108 -9.95 -3.47 -7.74
C LYS A 108 -10.48 -3.30 -9.17
N ILE A 109 -9.68 -2.68 -10.04
CA ILE A 109 -10.07 -2.46 -11.45
C ILE A 109 -9.75 -3.66 -12.35
N LYS A 110 -9.23 -4.76 -11.79
CA LYS A 110 -8.86 -5.98 -12.52
C LYS A 110 -7.95 -5.71 -13.73
N GLY A 111 -6.92 -4.89 -13.52
CA GLY A 111 -5.94 -4.53 -14.55
C GLY A 111 -6.44 -3.55 -15.62
N LYS A 112 -7.68 -3.04 -15.54
CA LYS A 112 -8.27 -2.06 -16.47
C LYS A 112 -7.82 -0.62 -16.16
N VAL A 113 -6.51 -0.38 -16.26
CA VAL A 113 -5.87 0.92 -16.00
C VAL A 113 -6.18 1.95 -17.10
N TYR A 114 -6.16 3.24 -16.76
CA TYR A 114 -6.61 4.31 -17.65
C TYR A 114 -5.82 4.39 -18.97
N TRP A 115 -4.52 4.07 -18.96
CA TRP A 115 -3.66 4.22 -20.13
C TRP A 115 -3.89 3.14 -21.20
N LEU A 116 -4.70 2.12 -20.91
CA LEU A 116 -5.04 1.07 -21.89
C LEU A 116 -5.66 1.64 -23.17
N GLN A 117 -6.37 2.77 -23.05
CA GLN A 117 -6.93 3.51 -24.20
C GLN A 117 -5.87 3.89 -25.25
N TYR A 118 -4.61 4.06 -24.85
CA TYR A 118 -3.51 4.41 -25.76
C TYR A 118 -2.86 3.18 -26.40
N THR A 119 -3.01 2.01 -25.79
CA THR A 119 -2.43 0.74 -26.27
C THR A 119 -3.40 -0.10 -27.09
N GLY A 120 -4.71 0.17 -26.98
CA GLY A 120 -5.77 -0.66 -27.57
C GLY A 120 -6.01 -1.98 -26.83
N ASP A 121 -5.29 -2.25 -25.73
CA ASP A 121 -5.50 -3.43 -24.89
C ASP A 121 -6.75 -3.29 -24.00
N ASN A 122 -7.43 -4.39 -23.69
CA ASN A 122 -8.58 -4.38 -22.77
C ASN A 122 -8.19 -4.56 -21.29
N VAL A 123 -7.01 -5.11 -21.03
CA VAL A 123 -6.45 -5.41 -19.70
C VAL A 123 -4.93 -5.24 -19.77
N CYS A 124 -4.31 -4.72 -18.70
CA CYS A 124 -2.85 -4.65 -18.59
C CYS A 124 -2.20 -6.03 -18.80
N LYS A 125 -1.29 -6.13 -19.78
CA LYS A 125 -0.61 -7.39 -20.15
C LYS A 125 0.10 -8.09 -18.98
N VAL A 126 0.72 -7.32 -18.06
CA VAL A 126 1.35 -7.89 -16.86
C VAL A 126 0.30 -8.46 -15.91
N TYR A 127 -0.77 -7.70 -15.66
CA TYR A 127 -1.87 -8.15 -14.80
C TYR A 127 -2.53 -9.40 -15.36
N ASP A 128 -2.85 -9.40 -16.65
CA ASP A 128 -3.54 -10.50 -17.31
C ASP A 128 -2.72 -11.79 -17.27
N CYS A 129 -1.44 -11.73 -17.64
CA CYS A 129 -0.54 -12.88 -17.53
C CYS A 129 -0.36 -13.37 -16.09
N CYS A 130 -0.06 -12.45 -15.16
CA CYS A 130 0.28 -12.79 -13.79
C CYS A 130 -0.92 -13.30 -12.98
N VAL A 131 -2.01 -12.54 -12.99
CA VAL A 131 -3.17 -12.76 -12.12
C VAL A 131 -4.18 -13.67 -12.80
N ASN A 132 -4.63 -13.31 -14.01
CA ASN A 132 -5.66 -14.10 -14.69
C ASN A 132 -5.10 -15.40 -15.26
N GLY A 133 -3.90 -15.37 -15.84
CA GLY A 133 -3.27 -16.51 -16.49
C GLY A 133 -2.58 -17.47 -15.50
N LYS A 134 -1.79 -16.95 -14.57
CA LYS A 134 -0.97 -17.76 -13.64
C LYS A 134 -1.54 -17.86 -12.21
N GLY A 135 -2.56 -17.07 -11.87
CA GLY A 135 -3.10 -17.04 -10.49
C GLY A 135 -2.12 -16.50 -9.44
N HIS A 136 -1.06 -15.80 -9.85
CA HIS A 136 -0.05 -15.28 -8.92
C HIS A 136 -0.47 -13.93 -8.33
N LYS A 137 -0.05 -13.67 -7.08
CA LYS A 137 -0.24 -12.35 -6.45
C LYS A 137 0.51 -11.26 -7.21
N ASN A 138 1.74 -11.56 -7.63
CA ASN A 138 2.59 -10.67 -8.41
C ASN A 138 3.65 -11.46 -9.21
N CYS A 139 4.44 -10.75 -10.03
CA CYS A 139 5.45 -11.38 -10.88
C CYS A 139 6.75 -11.78 -10.16
N GLY A 140 6.87 -11.63 -8.83
CA GLY A 140 8.10 -11.86 -8.08
C GLY A 140 8.69 -13.26 -8.22
N ALA A 141 7.82 -14.28 -8.28
CA ALA A 141 8.22 -15.68 -8.46
C ALA A 141 8.42 -16.08 -9.94
N CYS A 142 8.32 -15.15 -10.89
CA CYS A 142 8.45 -15.45 -12.31
C CYS A 142 9.94 -15.45 -12.72
N GLU A 143 10.43 -16.59 -13.22
CA GLU A 143 11.82 -16.73 -13.70
C GLU A 143 12.18 -15.76 -14.83
N LYS A 144 11.17 -15.30 -15.57
CA LYS A 144 11.33 -14.33 -16.65
C LYS A 144 11.24 -12.87 -16.18
N LEU A 145 11.28 -12.56 -14.88
CA LEU A 145 11.14 -11.19 -14.36
C LEU A 145 12.48 -10.41 -14.49
N PRO A 146 12.48 -9.20 -15.10
CA PRO A 146 11.43 -8.57 -15.90
C PRO A 146 11.33 -9.17 -17.31
N CYS A 147 10.10 -9.30 -17.82
CA CYS A 147 9.83 -9.85 -19.16
C CYS A 147 9.38 -8.74 -20.11
N GLU A 148 9.17 -9.09 -21.38
CA GLU A 148 8.73 -8.20 -22.46
C GLU A 148 7.39 -7.48 -22.21
N ARG A 149 6.61 -7.93 -21.23
CA ARG A 149 5.35 -7.27 -20.83
C ARG A 149 5.56 -6.02 -20.00
N PHE A 150 6.77 -5.79 -19.47
CA PHE A 150 7.14 -4.57 -18.75
C PHE A 150 7.56 -3.53 -19.79
N THR A 151 6.60 -2.71 -20.21
CA THR A 151 6.80 -1.69 -21.24
C THR A 151 7.21 -0.36 -20.64
N LYS A 152 7.99 0.42 -21.39
CA LYS A 152 8.36 1.80 -21.03
C LYS A 152 7.14 2.71 -21.04
N ASP A 153 7.12 3.68 -20.14
CA ASP A 153 6.22 4.83 -20.18
C ASP A 153 6.82 5.89 -21.12
N PRO A 154 6.17 6.20 -22.25
CA PRO A 154 6.71 7.16 -23.22
C PRO A 154 6.64 8.62 -22.73
N THR A 155 6.04 8.89 -21.58
CA THR A 155 5.88 10.24 -21.01
C THR A 155 7.03 10.68 -20.11
N VAL A 156 7.97 9.76 -19.81
CA VAL A 156 9.15 10.01 -18.98
C VAL A 156 10.42 9.63 -19.73
N SER A 157 11.58 10.08 -19.24
CA SER A 157 12.88 9.77 -19.85
C SER A 157 13.21 8.27 -19.82
N ASP A 158 14.21 7.87 -20.61
CA ASP A 158 14.69 6.49 -20.61
C ASP A 158 15.37 6.15 -19.28
N GLU A 159 16.11 7.10 -18.71
CA GLU A 159 16.75 6.96 -17.39
C GLU A 159 15.71 6.77 -16.28
N GLU A 160 14.63 7.56 -16.29
CA GLU A 160 13.51 7.40 -15.34
C GLU A 160 12.80 6.06 -15.51
N ASN A 161 12.58 5.61 -16.75
CA ASN A 161 12.01 4.30 -17.03
C ASN A 161 12.85 3.16 -16.44
N VAL A 162 14.18 3.23 -16.59
CA VAL A 162 15.12 2.25 -16.02
C VAL A 162 15.02 2.26 -14.49
N ALA A 163 15.10 3.44 -13.86
CA ALA A 163 15.03 3.56 -12.40
C ALA A 163 13.69 3.05 -11.83
N HIS A 164 12.58 3.37 -12.49
CA HIS A 164 11.25 2.85 -12.12
C HIS A 164 11.18 1.34 -12.23
N LEU A 165 11.70 0.76 -13.33
CA LEU A 165 11.73 -0.68 -13.54
C LEU A 165 12.58 -1.38 -12.47
N GLU A 166 13.75 -0.86 -12.14
CA GLU A 166 14.63 -1.39 -11.09
C GLU A 166 13.93 -1.39 -9.73
N SER A 167 13.29 -0.28 -9.36
CA SER A 167 12.52 -0.18 -8.11
C SER A 167 11.37 -1.20 -8.06
N MET A 168 10.61 -1.32 -9.15
CA MET A 168 9.52 -2.30 -9.27
C MET A 168 10.03 -3.74 -9.15
N VAL A 169 11.12 -4.09 -9.85
CA VAL A 169 11.70 -5.43 -9.79
C VAL A 169 12.27 -5.74 -8.41
N LYS A 170 12.92 -4.76 -7.76
CA LYS A 170 13.42 -4.91 -6.38
C LYS A 170 12.27 -5.23 -5.42
N ARG A 171 11.19 -4.45 -5.46
CA ARG A 171 9.98 -4.68 -4.63
C ARG A 171 9.35 -6.06 -4.86
N LEU A 172 9.42 -6.57 -6.09
CA LEU A 172 8.87 -7.89 -6.43
C LEU A 172 9.73 -9.06 -5.92
N LYS A 173 11.05 -8.89 -5.84
CA LYS A 173 11.97 -9.96 -5.42
C LYS A 173 12.05 -10.14 -3.91
N GLY A 174 11.67 -9.12 -3.12
CA GLY A 174 11.83 -9.11 -1.67
C GLY A 174 13.18 -8.56 -1.29
#